data_AF-A0A0B3VNZ6-F1
#
_entry.id   AF-A0A0B3VNZ6-F1
#
_cell.length_a   1.000
_cell.length_b   1.000
_cell.length_c   1.000
_cell.angle_alpha   90.00
_cell.angle_beta   90.00
_cell.angle_gamma   90.00
#
_symmetry.space_group_name_H-M   'P 1'
#
loop_
_entity.id
_entity.type
_entity.pdbx_description
1 polymer ?
#
loop_
_entity_poly.entity_id
_entity_poly.type
_entity_poly.pdbx_seq_one_letter_code
_entity_poly.pdbx_strand_id
1 'polypeptide(L)'
;MVNFFGANYDESFVAKVRELIERFLVKGKSINVSDIQDIIQDATEMADAVSKDVLDVKSFKVKVELDQKSVAEVTVKVAEQLYFASSSGVGPVYAVLNALCKACPSDISYNLTAIK
;
A
#
# COMPACT_ATOMS: atom_id res chain seq x y z
N MET A 1 -26.63 -8.27 -2.71
CA MET A 1 -26.84 -7.11 -3.61
C MET A 1 -27.79 -6.13 -2.93
N VAL A 2 -27.38 -4.88 -2.75
CA VAL A 2 -28.18 -3.87 -2.01
C VAL A 2 -28.64 -2.79 -2.98
N ASN A 3 -29.94 -2.50 -3.00
CA ASN A 3 -30.56 -1.58 -3.95
C ASN A 3 -30.76 -0.21 -3.31
N PHE A 4 -29.99 0.79 -3.74
CA PHE A 4 -30.12 2.18 -3.30
C PHE A 4 -30.16 3.10 -4.54
N PHE A 5 -31.13 4.02 -4.58
CA PHE A 5 -31.29 5.02 -5.67
C PHE A 5 -31.32 4.45 -7.11
N GLY A 6 -31.82 3.21 -7.29
CA GLY A 6 -31.93 2.59 -8.61
C GLY A 6 -30.60 2.08 -9.19
N ALA A 7 -29.52 2.10 -8.40
CA ALA A 7 -28.23 1.51 -8.75
C ALA A 7 -27.99 0.24 -7.94
N ASN A 8 -27.48 -0.79 -8.61
CA ASN A 8 -27.07 -2.03 -7.97
C ASN A 8 -25.61 -1.89 -7.54
N TYR A 9 -25.38 -1.82 -6.23
CA TYR A 9 -24.03 -1.78 -5.68
C TYR A 9 -23.62 -3.18 -5.19
N ASP A 10 -22.38 -3.55 -5.46
CA ASP A 10 -21.78 -4.75 -4.93
C ASP A 10 -21.66 -4.66 -3.39
N GLU A 11 -21.80 -5.77 -2.69
CA GLU A 11 -21.69 -5.82 -1.23
C GLU A 11 -20.31 -5.40 -0.74
N SER A 12 -19.26 -5.70 -1.51
CA SER A 12 -17.89 -5.28 -1.23
C SER A 12 -17.76 -3.74 -1.21
N PHE A 13 -18.39 -3.07 -2.17
CA PHE A 13 -18.42 -1.62 -2.29
C PHE A 13 -19.19 -0.99 -1.12
N VAL A 14 -20.37 -1.53 -0.80
CA VAL A 14 -21.20 -1.04 0.32
C VAL A 14 -20.47 -1.17 1.67
N ALA A 15 -19.77 -2.29 1.88
CA ALA A 15 -18.97 -2.51 3.08
C ALA A 15 -17.84 -1.47 3.21
N LYS A 16 -17.20 -1.13 2.09
CA LYS A 16 -16.07 -0.18 2.07
C LYS A 16 -16.51 1.27 2.27
N VAL A 17 -17.62 1.67 1.65
CA VAL A 17 -18.27 2.97 1.93
C VAL A 17 -18.61 3.09 3.41
N ARG A 18 -19.15 2.03 4.03
CA ARG A 18 -19.45 2.02 5.46
C ARG A 18 -18.19 2.23 6.31
N GLU A 19 -17.10 1.53 6.01
CA GLU A 19 -15.83 1.69 6.73
C GLU A 19 -15.28 3.12 6.65
N LEU A 20 -15.34 3.75 5.47
CA LEU A 20 -14.88 5.12 5.28
C LEU A 20 -15.73 6.13 6.06
N ILE A 21 -17.06 5.94 6.08
CA ILE A 21 -17.98 6.74 6.88
C ILE A 21 -17.66 6.60 8.38
N GLU A 22 -17.45 5.37 8.87
CA GLU A 22 -17.09 5.12 10.27
C GLU A 22 -15.79 5.84 10.67
N ARG A 23 -14.75 5.75 9.84
CA ARG A 23 -13.48 6.46 10.06
C ARG A 23 -13.65 7.98 10.09
N PHE A 24 -14.60 8.52 9.33
CA PHE A 24 -14.91 9.94 9.33
C PHE A 24 -15.67 10.37 10.59
N LEU A 25 -16.64 9.57 11.04
CA LEU A 25 -17.42 9.80 12.26
C LEU A 25 -16.54 9.78 13.52
N VAL A 26 -15.52 8.91 13.58
CA VAL A 26 -14.57 8.85 14.72
C VAL A 26 -13.83 10.18 14.93
N LYS A 27 -13.69 11.02 13.89
CA LYS A 27 -13.05 12.34 14.00
C LYS A 27 -13.94 13.42 14.62
N GLY A 28 -15.18 13.09 15.01
CA GLY A 28 -16.09 13.98 15.74
C GLY A 28 -16.59 15.19 14.94
N LYS A 29 -16.46 15.16 13.60
CA LYS A 29 -16.88 16.25 12.71
C LYS A 29 -18.28 15.97 12.14
N SER A 30 -19.06 17.03 11.94
CA SER A 30 -20.32 16.95 11.20
C SER A 30 -20.04 16.56 9.75
N ILE A 31 -20.74 15.55 9.24
CA ILE A 31 -20.62 15.11 7.84
C ILE A 31 -21.49 16.03 6.99
N ASN A 32 -20.90 16.66 5.98
CA ASN A 32 -21.61 17.39 4.95
C ASN A 32 -21.76 16.53 3.69
N VAL A 33 -22.65 16.97 2.79
CA VAL A 33 -22.91 16.27 1.52
C VAL A 33 -21.65 16.17 0.64
N SER A 34 -20.76 17.17 0.70
CA SER A 34 -19.46 17.13 0.00
C SER A 34 -18.55 16.02 0.52
N ASP A 35 -18.51 15.79 1.84
CA ASP A 35 -17.69 14.73 2.44
C ASP A 35 -18.18 13.35 1.99
N ILE A 36 -19.49 13.18 1.76
CA ILE A 36 -20.08 11.94 1.26
C ILE A 36 -19.70 11.73 -0.23
N GLN A 37 -19.66 12.80 -1.02
CA GLN A 37 -19.22 12.71 -2.43
C GLN A 37 -17.76 12.28 -2.51
N ASP A 38 -16.90 12.85 -1.67
CA ASP A 38 -15.49 12.46 -1.57
C ASP A 38 -15.35 10.98 -1.14
N ILE A 39 -16.10 10.54 -0.13
CA ILE A 39 -16.08 9.14 0.33
C ILE A 39 -16.53 8.17 -0.78
N ILE A 40 -17.56 8.53 -1.55
CA ILE A 40 -18.05 7.69 -2.65
C ILE A 40 -17.04 7.66 -3.79
N GLN A 41 -16.41 8.79 -4.12
CA GLN A 41 -15.36 8.86 -5.12
C GLN A 41 -14.16 8.01 -4.69
N ASP A 42 -13.67 8.18 -3.45
CA ASP A 42 -12.60 7.36 -2.88
C ASP A 42 -12.92 5.87 -2.94
N ALA A 43 -14.15 5.49 -2.55
CA ALA A 43 -14.59 4.10 -2.61
C ALA A 43 -14.64 3.55 -4.04
N THR A 44 -14.97 4.38 -5.03
CA THR A 44 -15.04 3.99 -6.45
C THR A 44 -13.65 3.84 -7.04
N GLU A 45 -12.76 4.81 -6.81
CA GLU A 45 -11.35 4.73 -7.23
C GLU A 45 -10.64 3.53 -6.58
N MET A 46 -10.96 3.23 -5.32
CA MET A 46 -10.44 2.05 -4.61
C MET A 46 -11.08 0.73 -5.03
N ALA A 47 -12.27 0.73 -5.64
CA ALA A 47 -12.93 -0.47 -6.16
C ALA A 47 -12.44 -0.80 -7.58
N ASP A 48 -12.21 0.22 -8.41
CA ASP A 48 -11.58 0.10 -9.73
C ASP A 48 -10.10 -0.27 -9.61
N ALA A 49 -9.44 0.16 -8.53
CA ALA A 49 -8.16 -0.37 -8.10
C ALA A 49 -8.34 -1.77 -7.47
N VAL A 50 -8.73 -2.75 -8.27
CA VAL A 50 -8.37 -4.14 -8.01
C VAL A 50 -6.86 -4.23 -8.13
N SER A 51 -6.17 -3.78 -7.08
CA SER A 51 -4.77 -4.09 -6.83
C SER A 51 -4.70 -5.60 -6.74
N LYS A 52 -4.45 -6.26 -7.89
CA LYS A 52 -3.74 -7.53 -7.86
C LYS A 52 -2.52 -7.22 -7.01
N ASP A 53 -2.39 -7.83 -5.84
CA ASP A 53 -1.20 -7.68 -5.01
C ASP A 53 0.00 -8.13 -5.85
N VAL A 54 0.64 -7.17 -6.54
CA VAL A 54 1.74 -7.45 -7.46
C VAL A 54 2.99 -7.78 -6.66
N LEU A 55 3.07 -7.31 -5.40
CA LEU A 55 4.23 -7.48 -4.54
C LEU A 55 3.84 -7.78 -3.08
N ASP A 56 4.21 -8.96 -2.62
CA ASP A 56 3.99 -9.40 -1.23
C ASP A 56 5.34 -9.67 -0.54
N VAL A 57 5.70 -8.85 0.45
CA VAL A 57 6.98 -8.99 1.16
C VAL A 57 6.88 -10.12 2.20
N LYS A 58 7.56 -11.23 1.94
CA LYS A 58 7.56 -12.40 2.83
C LYS A 58 8.50 -12.29 4.00
N SER A 59 9.67 -11.69 3.80
CA SER A 59 10.62 -11.46 4.86
C SER A 59 11.57 -10.33 4.51
N PHE A 60 12.09 -9.67 5.54
CA PHE A 60 13.21 -8.75 5.39
C PHE A 60 14.11 -8.85 6.61
N LYS A 61 15.40 -8.60 6.40
CA LYS A 61 16.41 -8.50 7.45
C LYS A 61 17.30 -7.31 7.14
N VAL A 62 17.57 -6.49 8.15
CA VAL A 62 18.49 -5.35 8.02
C VAL A 62 19.57 -5.47 9.07
N LYS A 63 20.83 -5.44 8.63
CA LYS A 63 21.99 -5.31 9.50
C LYS A 63 22.45 -3.85 9.47
N VAL A 64 22.49 -3.24 10.64
CA VAL A 64 23.00 -1.89 10.87
C VAL A 64 24.19 -1.99 11.79
N GLU A 65 25.23 -1.22 11.51
CA GLU A 65 26.48 -1.20 12.26
C GLU A 65 27.03 0.23 12.25
N LEU A 66 27.63 0.66 13.35
CA LEU A 66 28.15 2.02 13.50
C LEU A 66 29.24 2.27 12.44
N ASP A 67 29.19 3.42 11.78
CA ASP A 67 30.13 3.84 10.73
C ASP A 67 30.22 2.89 9.53
N GLN A 68 29.23 2.02 9.33
CA GLN A 68 29.15 1.10 8.20
C GLN A 68 27.87 1.30 7.40
N LYS A 69 27.92 0.95 6.11
CA LYS A 69 26.71 0.90 5.28
C LYS A 69 25.75 -0.15 5.83
N SER A 70 24.47 0.19 5.87
CA SER A 70 23.45 -0.79 6.22
C SER A 70 23.31 -1.81 5.10
N VAL A 71 23.07 -3.06 5.45
CA VAL A 71 22.83 -4.15 4.50
C VAL A 71 21.44 -4.70 4.75
N ALA A 72 20.66 -4.87 3.69
CA ALA A 72 19.35 -5.47 3.75
C ALA A 72 19.26 -6.71 2.86
N GLU A 73 18.49 -7.67 3.33
CA GLU A 73 18.05 -8.87 2.62
C GLU A 73 16.53 -8.85 2.58
N VAL A 74 15.94 -9.08 1.42
CA VAL A 74 14.48 -9.13 1.24
C VAL A 74 14.09 -10.38 0.48
N THR A 75 12.97 -10.98 0.90
CA THR A 75 12.27 -12.02 0.16
C THR A 75 10.89 -11.52 -0.16
N VAL A 76 10.53 -11.50 -1.45
CA VAL A 76 9.24 -11.00 -1.94
C VAL A 76 8.60 -12.03 -2.85
N LYS A 77 7.28 -12.07 -2.86
CA LYS A 77 6.46 -12.89 -3.74
C LYS A 77 5.82 -11.98 -4.79
N VAL A 78 6.09 -12.24 -6.06
CA VAL A 78 5.49 -11.55 -7.21
C VAL A 78 4.89 -12.60 -8.12
N ALA A 79 3.60 -12.49 -8.44
CA ALA A 79 2.89 -13.41 -9.33
C ALA A 79 3.17 -14.91 -9.02
N GLU A 80 3.01 -15.30 -7.75
CA GLU A 80 3.27 -16.65 -7.23
C GLU A 80 4.74 -17.10 -7.13
N GLN A 81 5.70 -16.31 -7.61
CA GLN A 81 7.12 -16.64 -7.55
C GLN A 81 7.85 -15.88 -6.43
N LEU A 82 8.76 -16.57 -5.74
CA LEU A 82 9.60 -15.97 -4.70
C LEU A 82 10.92 -15.45 -5.28
N TYR A 83 11.24 -14.21 -4.92
CA TYR A 83 12.47 -13.52 -5.28
C TYR A 83 13.22 -13.14 -4.01
N PHE A 84 14.54 -13.33 -4.04
CA PHE A 84 15.44 -12.95 -2.97
C PHE A 84 16.49 -12.00 -3.51
N ALA A 85 16.75 -10.92 -2.77
CA ALA A 85 17.88 -10.06 -3.05
C ALA A 85 18.47 -9.46 -1.78
N SER A 86 19.76 -9.14 -1.87
CA SER A 86 20.45 -8.35 -0.87
C SER A 86 21.13 -7.14 -1.50
N SER A 87 21.14 -6.03 -0.75
CA SER A 87 21.80 -4.80 -1.15
C SER A 87 22.24 -3.97 0.05
N SER A 88 23.09 -2.98 -0.21
CA SER A 88 23.58 -2.03 0.79
C SER A 88 23.03 -0.62 0.54
N GLY A 89 23.03 0.20 1.58
CA GLY A 89 22.58 1.58 1.52
C GLY A 89 23.28 2.45 2.55
N VAL A 90 23.28 3.77 2.29
CA VAL A 90 23.82 4.78 3.22
C VAL A 90 23.08 4.76 4.56
N GLY A 91 21.85 4.25 4.57
CA GLY A 91 21.10 3.92 5.78
C GLY A 91 20.21 2.70 5.57
N PRO A 92 19.51 2.25 6.63
CA PRO A 92 18.71 1.03 6.60
C PRO A 92 17.59 1.09 5.55
N VAL A 93 16.93 2.25 5.43
CA VAL A 93 15.86 2.48 4.44
C VAL A 93 16.39 2.33 3.01
N TYR A 94 17.51 2.98 2.70
CA TYR A 94 18.15 2.86 1.38
C TYR A 94 18.57 1.42 1.09
N ALA A 95 19.08 0.69 2.09
CA ALA A 95 19.48 -0.70 1.91
C ALA A 95 18.28 -1.58 1.53
N VAL A 96 17.15 -1.42 2.22
CA VAL A 96 15.90 -2.15 1.94
C VAL A 96 15.38 -1.82 0.54
N LEU A 97 15.31 -0.55 0.18
CA LEU A 97 14.80 -0.13 -1.13
C LEU A 97 15.69 -0.62 -2.27
N ASN A 98 17.01 -0.55 -2.11
CA ASN A 98 17.94 -1.12 -3.08
C ASN A 98 17.79 -2.65 -3.20
N ALA A 99 17.52 -3.34 -2.10
CA ALA A 99 17.28 -4.79 -2.12
C ALA A 99 15.95 -5.11 -2.82
N LEU A 100 14.88 -4.35 -2.58
CA LEU A 100 13.59 -4.51 -3.24
C LEU A 100 13.68 -4.28 -4.75
N CYS A 101 14.30 -3.18 -5.19
CA CYS A 101 14.53 -2.94 -6.62
C CYS A 101 15.37 -4.04 -7.27
N LYS A 102 16.31 -4.63 -6.53
CA LYS A 102 17.13 -5.72 -7.06
C LYS A 102 16.36 -7.05 -7.13
N ALA A 103 15.44 -7.30 -6.20
CA ALA A 103 14.55 -8.46 -6.26
C ALA A 103 13.53 -8.34 -7.41
N CYS A 104 13.09 -7.12 -7.72
CA CYS A 104 12.03 -6.83 -8.70
C CYS A 104 12.40 -5.65 -9.64
N PRO A 105 13.40 -5.79 -10.52
CA PRO A 105 13.94 -4.68 -11.32
C PRO A 105 12.97 -4.14 -12.37
N SER A 106 11.96 -4.91 -12.77
CA SER A 106 10.95 -4.51 -13.75
C SER A 106 9.67 -3.94 -13.12
N ASP A 107 9.46 -4.15 -11.82
CA ASP A 107 8.17 -3.87 -11.15
C ASP A 107 8.28 -2.77 -10.08
N ILE A 108 9.50 -2.41 -9.63
CA ILE A 108 9.69 -1.41 -8.57
C ILE A 108 10.70 -0.34 -9.02
N SER A 109 10.21 0.90 -9.15
CA SER A 109 11.04 2.11 -9.22
C SER A 109 10.67 3.02 -8.05
N TYR A 110 11.67 3.50 -7.29
CA TYR A 110 11.43 4.42 -6.17
C TYR A 110 12.27 5.69 -6.33
N ASN A 111 11.70 6.81 -5.84
CA ASN A 111 12.43 8.06 -5.64
C ASN A 111 12.09 8.57 -4.24
N LEU A 112 13.10 8.69 -3.38
CA LEU A 112 12.92 9.06 -1.98
C LEU A 112 12.86 10.58 -1.85
N THR A 113 11.67 11.13 -1.62
CA THR A 113 11.45 12.59 -1.61
C THR A 113 11.48 13.20 -0.20
N ALA A 114 11.01 12.49 0.83
CA ALA A 114 11.12 12.93 2.23
C ALA A 114 10.92 11.75 3.19
N ILE A 115 11.64 11.77 4.32
CA ILE A 115 11.40 10.90 5.48
C ILE A 115 10.80 11.80 6.58
N LYS A 116 9.59 11.47 7.06
CA LYS A 116 8.94 12.19 8.17
C LYS A 116 9.40 11.67 9.53
#